data_AF-A0A0K3B0L6-F1
#
_entry.id   AF-A0A0K3B0L6-F1
#
_cell.length_a   1.000
_cell.length_b   1.000
_cell.length_c   1.000
_cell.angle_alpha   90.00
_cell.angle_beta   90.00
_cell.angle_gamma   90.00
#
_symmetry.space_group_name_H-M   'P 1'
#
loop_
_entity.id
_entity.type
_entity.pdbx_description
1 polymer ?
#
loop_
_entity_poly.entity_id
_entity_poly.type
_entity_poly.pdbx_seq_one_letter_code
_entity_poly.pdbx_strand_id
1 'polypeptide(L)'
;MDMISYLAQTSFPLIWLLIAVVGASIRTRHSPSRQAALETWQRWWAVAVLGCGSLWLVIAFLAVPDVMATAIGFARTPFQFEIAFANLGLAVMGFRAASPAATARERITIGLGAGMFLWGAIIGHVYQWFANGDHAPGNTGGILIYDLLAPAVMIILARRAQRLSTVEQPSTAALV
;
A
#
# COMPACT_ATOMS: atom_id res chain seq x y z
N MET A 1 -21.80 -9.61 16.17
CA MET A 1 -21.42 -10.01 14.80
C MET A 1 -20.90 -11.43 14.86
N ASP A 2 -21.27 -12.30 13.92
CA ASP A 2 -20.72 -13.66 13.86
C ASP A 2 -19.27 -13.66 13.35
N MET A 3 -18.58 -14.79 13.52
CA MET A 3 -17.17 -14.93 13.15
C MET A 3 -16.91 -14.78 11.65
N ILE A 4 -17.80 -15.27 10.79
CA ILE A 4 -17.61 -15.23 9.33
C ILE A 4 -17.71 -13.79 8.85
N SER A 5 -18.72 -13.06 9.31
CA SER A 5 -18.95 -11.65 9.00
C SER A 5 -17.80 -10.79 9.51
N TYR A 6 -17.28 -11.07 10.72
CA TYR A 6 -16.10 -10.39 11.25
C TYR A 6 -14.88 -10.61 10.36
N LEU A 7 -14.57 -11.87 10.02
CA LEU A 7 -13.43 -12.24 9.19
C LEU A 7 -13.52 -11.61 7.79
N ALA A 8 -14.71 -11.56 7.19
CA ALA A 8 -14.92 -10.93 5.90
C ALA A 8 -14.65 -9.42 5.95
N GLN A 9 -15.19 -8.72 6.96
CA GLN A 9 -15.02 -7.27 7.10
C GLN A 9 -13.56 -6.90 7.39
N THR A 10 -12.92 -7.58 8.34
CA THR A 10 -11.52 -7.27 8.71
C THR A 10 -10.54 -7.60 7.59
N SER A 11 -10.82 -8.62 6.77
CA SER A 11 -9.90 -9.04 5.70
C SER A 11 -10.09 -8.27 4.39
N PHE A 12 -11.13 -7.44 4.27
CA PHE A 12 -11.44 -6.76 3.01
C PHE A 12 -10.26 -5.97 2.41
N PRO A 13 -9.46 -5.20 3.19
CA PRO A 13 -8.31 -4.48 2.64
C PRO A 13 -7.28 -5.37 1.92
N LEU A 14 -7.21 -6.66 2.28
CA LEU A 14 -6.25 -7.61 1.70
C LEU A 14 -6.52 -7.91 0.23
N ILE A 15 -7.71 -7.59 -0.29
CA ILE A 15 -8.05 -7.79 -1.71
C ILE A 15 -7.07 -7.06 -2.64
N TRP A 16 -6.61 -5.87 -2.24
CA TRP A 16 -5.68 -5.07 -3.05
C TRP A 16 -4.29 -5.69 -3.11
N LEU A 17 -3.83 -6.26 -1.99
CA LEU A 17 -2.58 -7.04 -1.93
C LEU A 17 -2.70 -8.29 -2.80
N LEU A 18 -3.84 -8.99 -2.72
CA LEU A 18 -4.11 -10.18 -3.51
C LEU A 18 -4.12 -9.87 -5.02
N ILE A 19 -4.81 -8.80 -5.43
CA ILE A 19 -4.83 -8.34 -6.83
C ILE A 19 -3.41 -8.06 -7.33
N ALA A 20 -2.60 -7.35 -6.53
CA ALA A 20 -1.21 -7.05 -6.88
C ALA A 20 -0.38 -8.32 -7.07
N VAL A 21 -0.46 -9.25 -6.10
CA VAL A 21 0.32 -10.50 -6.10
C VAL A 21 -0.09 -11.41 -7.25
N VAL A 22 -1.40 -11.62 -7.44
CA VAL A 22 -1.93 -12.48 -8.51
C VAL A 22 -1.61 -11.88 -9.87
N GLY A 23 -1.87 -10.58 -10.06
CA GLY A 23 -1.60 -9.88 -11.32
C GLY A 23 -0.12 -9.91 -11.70
N ALA A 24 0.77 -9.64 -10.73
CA ALA A 24 2.21 -9.71 -10.95
C ALA A 24 2.68 -11.14 -11.23
N SER A 25 2.20 -12.13 -10.49
CA SER A 25 2.58 -13.54 -10.68
C SER A 25 2.19 -14.04 -12.07
N ILE A 26 0.96 -13.77 -12.51
CA ILE A 26 0.49 -14.14 -13.85
C ILE A 26 1.34 -13.46 -14.92
N ARG A 27 1.67 -12.17 -14.77
CA ARG A 27 2.43 -11.44 -15.78
C ARG A 27 3.92 -11.77 -15.81
N THR A 28 4.48 -12.25 -14.72
CA THR A 28 5.93 -12.54 -14.62
C THR A 28 6.31 -13.98 -14.95
N ARG A 29 5.33 -14.86 -15.20
CA ARG A 29 5.56 -16.28 -15.56
C ARG A 29 6.54 -16.51 -16.73
N HIS A 30 6.63 -15.55 -17.64
CA HIS A 30 7.54 -15.58 -18.80
C HIS A 30 8.32 -14.26 -18.93
N SER A 31 8.65 -13.61 -17.80
CA SER A 31 9.45 -12.40 -17.86
C SER A 31 10.84 -12.68 -18.45
N PRO A 32 11.31 -11.85 -19.39
CA PRO A 32 12.57 -12.08 -20.10
C PRO A 32 13.81 -11.88 -19.21
N SER A 33 13.66 -11.17 -18.09
CA SER A 33 14.74 -10.93 -17.14
C SER A 33 14.21 -10.68 -15.72
N ARG A 34 15.09 -10.77 -14.72
CA ARG A 34 14.78 -10.41 -13.34
C ARG A 34 14.39 -8.93 -13.21
N GLN A 35 15.02 -8.06 -13.98
CA GLN A 35 14.71 -6.63 -14.01
C GLN A 35 13.29 -6.37 -14.54
N ALA A 36 12.90 -7.03 -15.64
CA ALA A 36 11.55 -6.93 -16.20
C ALA A 36 10.49 -7.49 -15.24
N ALA A 37 10.82 -8.58 -14.53
CA ALA A 37 9.94 -9.11 -13.49
C ALA A 37 9.74 -8.11 -12.35
N LEU A 38 10.83 -7.56 -11.79
CA LEU A 38 10.75 -6.58 -10.70
C LEU A 38 9.99 -5.32 -11.09
N GLU A 39 10.17 -4.80 -12.30
CA GLU A 39 9.39 -3.67 -12.82
C GLU A 39 7.90 -4.00 -12.87
N THR A 40 7.55 -5.21 -13.30
CA THR A 40 6.16 -5.69 -13.33
C THR A 40 5.57 -5.75 -11.92
N TRP A 41 6.28 -6.38 -10.98
CA TRP A 41 5.88 -6.45 -9.57
C TRP A 41 5.71 -5.06 -8.95
N GLN A 42 6.65 -4.15 -9.20
CA GLN A 42 6.60 -2.78 -8.72
C GLN A 42 5.37 -2.03 -9.22
N ARG A 43 5.04 -2.15 -10.51
CA ARG A 43 3.87 -1.48 -11.10
C ARG A 43 2.56 -2.05 -10.57
N TRP A 44 2.44 -3.38 -10.47
CA TRP A 44 1.26 -4.01 -9.87
C TRP A 44 1.06 -3.57 -8.42
N TRP A 45 2.14 -3.55 -7.64
CA TRP A 45 2.08 -3.07 -6.26
C TRP A 45 1.69 -1.59 -6.18
N ALA A 46 2.31 -0.75 -7.00
CA ALA A 46 2.05 0.69 -7.03
C ALA A 46 0.61 1.02 -7.45
N VAL A 47 0.08 0.35 -8.48
CA VAL A 47 -1.28 0.59 -8.98
C VAL A 47 -2.32 -0.04 -8.07
N ALA A 48 -2.24 -1.34 -7.78
CA ALA A 48 -3.33 -2.03 -7.10
C ALA A 48 -3.36 -1.72 -5.60
N VAL A 49 -2.19 -1.72 -4.93
CA VAL A 49 -2.11 -1.46 -3.50
C VAL A 49 -2.17 0.05 -3.26
N LEU A 50 -1.09 0.78 -3.59
CA LEU A 50 -1.01 2.18 -3.19
C LEU A 50 -1.99 3.09 -3.97
N GLY A 51 -2.21 2.84 -5.26
CA GLY A 51 -3.15 3.59 -6.10
C GLY A 51 -4.60 3.29 -5.77
N CYS A 52 -5.11 2.15 -6.23
CA CYS A 52 -6.51 1.75 -6.13
C CYS A 52 -6.96 1.50 -4.69
N GLY A 53 -6.13 0.88 -3.85
CA GLY A 53 -6.46 0.66 -2.44
C GLY A 53 -6.68 1.96 -1.68
N SER A 54 -5.81 2.96 -1.89
CA SER A 54 -6.00 4.29 -1.28
C SER A 54 -7.18 5.04 -1.90
N LEU A 55 -7.39 4.95 -3.22
CA LEU A 55 -8.55 5.57 -3.88
C LEU A 55 -9.88 4.98 -3.38
N TRP A 56 -9.91 3.68 -3.09
CA TRP A 56 -11.07 3.07 -2.45
C TRP A 56 -11.36 3.69 -1.08
N LEU A 57 -10.33 3.94 -0.25
CA LEU A 57 -10.51 4.65 1.02
C LEU A 57 -11.00 6.09 0.81
N VAL A 58 -10.49 6.82 -0.19
CA VAL A 58 -11.01 8.16 -0.56
C VAL A 58 -12.51 8.10 -0.80
N ILE A 59 -12.94 7.17 -1.66
CA ILE A 59 -14.36 7.02 -2.02
C ILE A 59 -15.17 6.64 -0.78
N ALA A 60 -14.69 5.69 0.03
CA ALA A 60 -15.40 5.21 1.21
C ALA A 60 -15.61 6.32 2.25
N PHE A 61 -14.57 7.06 2.60
CA PHE A 61 -14.65 8.15 3.58
C PHE A 61 -15.45 9.37 3.08
N LEU A 62 -15.49 9.63 1.78
CA LEU A 62 -16.28 10.75 1.23
C LEU A 62 -17.74 10.39 0.97
N ALA A 63 -18.02 9.19 0.44
CA ALA A 63 -19.36 8.80 0.03
C ALA A 63 -20.19 8.23 1.18
N VAL A 64 -19.57 7.47 2.11
CA VAL A 64 -20.26 6.78 3.20
C VAL A 64 -19.53 6.96 4.55
N PRO A 65 -19.30 8.22 5.00
CA PRO A 65 -18.52 8.50 6.21
C PRO A 65 -19.07 7.84 7.48
N ASP A 66 -20.40 7.78 7.66
CA ASP A 66 -21.01 7.16 8.84
C ASP A 66 -20.74 5.65 8.92
N VAL A 67 -20.73 4.98 7.76
CA VAL A 67 -20.39 3.56 7.65
C VAL A 67 -18.92 3.35 7.99
N MET A 68 -18.03 4.20 7.46
CA MET A 68 -16.62 4.13 7.75
C MET A 68 -16.33 4.36 9.23
N ALA A 69 -16.91 5.40 9.84
CA ALA A 69 -16.80 5.69 11.27
C ALA A 69 -17.11 4.46 12.12
N THR A 70 -18.27 3.85 11.85
CA THR A 70 -18.74 2.64 12.53
C THR A 70 -17.80 1.47 12.32
N ALA A 71 -17.35 1.25 11.08
CA ALA A 71 -16.46 0.15 10.73
C ALA A 71 -15.11 0.22 11.45
N ILE A 72 -14.59 1.44 11.66
CA ILE A 72 -13.32 1.66 12.36
C ILE A 72 -13.48 1.87 13.88
N GLY A 73 -14.69 1.83 14.43
CA GLY A 73 -14.91 1.97 15.88
C GLY A 73 -14.90 3.40 16.43
N PHE A 74 -15.00 4.41 15.56
CA PHE A 74 -14.96 5.83 15.95
C PHE A 74 -16.29 6.56 15.70
N ALA A 75 -16.54 7.60 16.49
CA ALA A 75 -17.58 8.57 16.16
C ALA A 75 -17.22 9.33 14.86
N ARG A 76 -18.26 9.77 14.12
CA ARG A 76 -18.04 10.62 12.95
C ARG A 76 -17.48 11.97 13.37
N THR A 77 -16.38 12.36 12.74
CA THR A 77 -15.72 13.66 12.95
C THR A 77 -15.22 14.21 11.61
N PRO A 78 -14.94 15.53 11.52
CA PRO A 78 -14.34 16.13 10.33
C PRO A 78 -13.01 15.50 9.90
N PHE A 79 -12.30 14.84 10.82
CA PHE A 79 -11.02 14.18 10.55
C PHE A 79 -11.10 13.10 9.46
N GLN A 80 -12.27 12.50 9.24
CA GLN A 80 -12.45 11.53 8.15
C GLN A 80 -12.26 12.16 6.75
N PHE A 81 -12.57 13.45 6.60
CA PHE A 81 -12.28 14.17 5.37
C PHE A 81 -10.78 14.32 5.15
N GLU A 82 -10.02 14.61 6.22
CA GLU A 82 -8.56 14.66 6.17
C GLU A 82 -7.94 13.29 5.85
N ILE A 83 -8.45 12.22 6.45
CA ILE A 83 -8.04 10.84 6.12
C ILE A 83 -8.31 10.55 4.64
N ALA A 84 -9.45 10.97 4.09
CA ALA A 84 -9.74 10.81 2.67
C ALA A 84 -8.68 11.51 1.81
N PHE A 85 -8.33 12.76 2.12
CA PHE A 85 -7.34 13.51 1.32
C PHE A 85 -5.91 13.02 1.53
N ALA A 86 -5.55 12.51 2.71
CA ALA A 86 -4.29 11.81 2.92
C ALA A 86 -4.19 10.59 1.99
N ASN A 87 -5.26 9.79 1.89
CA ASN A 87 -5.34 8.66 0.97
C ASN A 87 -5.39 9.09 -0.50
N LEU A 88 -5.97 10.25 -0.83
CA LEU A 88 -5.91 10.79 -2.19
C LEU A 88 -4.47 11.11 -2.59
N GLY A 89 -3.68 11.70 -1.68
CA GLY A 89 -2.25 11.91 -1.87
C GLY A 89 -1.51 10.59 -2.12
N LEU A 90 -1.79 9.55 -1.33
CA LEU A 90 -1.24 8.21 -1.54
C LEU A 90 -1.61 7.64 -2.91
N ALA A 91 -2.87 7.75 -3.32
CA ALA A 91 -3.36 7.24 -4.60
C ALA A 91 -2.61 7.88 -5.78
N VAL A 92 -2.49 9.21 -5.77
CA VAL A 92 -1.75 9.98 -6.79
C VAL A 92 -0.29 9.53 -6.84
N MET A 93 0.37 9.39 -5.70
CA MET A 93 1.74 8.91 -5.64
C MET A 93 1.88 7.45 -6.12
N GLY A 94 0.91 6.58 -5.81
CA GLY A 94 0.86 5.21 -6.30
C GLY A 94 0.83 5.14 -7.83
N PHE A 95 -0.05 5.92 -8.46
CA PHE A 95 -0.10 5.99 -9.93
C PHE A 95 1.18 6.63 -10.51
N ARG A 96 1.75 7.65 -9.86
CA ARG A 96 3.02 8.23 -10.28
C ARG A 96 4.17 7.22 -10.23
N ALA A 97 4.21 6.38 -9.20
CA ALA A 97 5.22 5.33 -9.03
C ALA A 97 5.14 4.23 -10.12
N ALA A 98 3.97 4.04 -10.73
CA ALA A 98 3.76 3.08 -11.81
C ALA A 98 4.16 3.61 -13.20
N SER A 99 4.39 4.92 -13.34
CA SER A 99 4.78 5.55 -14.60
C SER A 99 6.11 4.98 -15.14
N PRO A 100 6.28 4.86 -16.47
CA PRO A 100 7.56 4.49 -17.08
C PRO A 100 8.72 5.42 -16.71
N ALA A 101 8.43 6.68 -16.35
CA ALA A 101 9.44 7.64 -15.94
C ALA A 101 9.82 7.54 -14.44
N ALA A 102 9.14 6.69 -13.66
CA ALA A 102 9.40 6.56 -12.23
C ALA A 102 10.75 5.87 -11.96
N THR A 103 11.63 6.54 -11.24
CA THR A 103 12.92 5.98 -10.85
C THR A 103 12.79 5.12 -9.58
N ALA A 104 13.75 4.21 -9.35
CA ALA A 104 13.82 3.47 -8.10
C ALA A 104 13.92 4.39 -6.87
N ARG A 105 14.67 5.50 -6.97
CA ARG A 105 14.80 6.49 -5.89
C ARG A 105 13.47 7.17 -5.58
N GLU A 106 12.75 7.59 -6.61
CA GLU A 106 11.41 8.18 -6.47
C GLU A 106 10.44 7.21 -5.79
N ARG A 107 10.43 5.93 -6.20
CA ARG A 107 9.58 4.89 -5.60
C ARG A 107 9.93 4.62 -4.13
N ILE A 108 11.21 4.69 -3.75
CA ILE A 108 11.62 4.63 -2.34
C ILE A 108 11.07 5.84 -1.57
N THR A 109 11.21 7.05 -2.10
CA THR A 109 10.66 8.27 -1.47
C THR A 109 9.15 8.18 -1.29
N ILE A 110 8.43 7.72 -2.32
CA ILE A 110 6.98 7.49 -2.25
C ILE A 110 6.64 6.44 -1.18
N GLY A 111 7.38 5.33 -1.14
CA GLY A 111 7.19 4.29 -0.12
C GLY A 111 7.44 4.80 1.30
N LEU A 112 8.45 5.65 1.51
CA LEU A 112 8.70 6.29 2.81
C LEU A 112 7.58 7.27 3.20
N GLY A 113 7.12 8.09 2.25
CA GLY A 113 6.00 9.01 2.48
C GLY A 113 4.71 8.27 2.81
N ALA A 114 4.39 7.20 2.07
CA ALA A 114 3.28 6.31 2.39
C ALA A 114 3.47 5.65 3.77
N GLY A 115 4.70 5.27 4.11
CA GLY A 115 5.05 4.71 5.42
C GLY A 115 4.77 5.65 6.58
N MET A 116 5.06 6.96 6.47
CA MET A 116 4.78 7.89 7.57
C MET A 116 3.29 7.97 7.92
N PHE A 117 2.42 7.86 6.92
CA PHE A 117 0.99 7.81 7.17
C PHE A 117 0.54 6.42 7.65
N LEU A 118 0.82 5.37 6.88
CA LEU A 118 0.29 4.02 7.15
C LEU A 118 0.95 3.36 8.38
N TRP A 119 2.26 3.54 8.59
CA TRP A 119 2.89 3.07 9.83
C TRP A 119 2.49 3.91 11.04
N GLY A 120 2.11 5.17 10.86
CA GLY A 120 1.44 5.94 11.91
C GLY A 120 0.07 5.35 12.23
N ALA A 121 -0.71 5.02 11.21
CA ALA A 121 -2.03 4.41 11.35
C ALA A 121 -1.98 3.06 12.06
N ILE A 122 -1.09 2.13 11.68
CA ILE A 122 -0.97 0.83 12.37
C ILE A 122 -0.58 0.98 13.85
N ILE A 123 0.28 1.94 14.20
CA ILE A 123 0.60 2.23 15.61
C ILE A 123 -0.66 2.71 16.33
N GLY A 124 -1.44 3.59 15.70
CA GLY A 124 -2.74 4.03 16.18
C GLY A 124 -3.72 2.87 16.39
N HIS A 125 -3.88 2.00 15.39
CA HIS A 125 -4.74 0.82 15.46
C HIS A 125 -4.34 -0.11 16.61
N VAL A 126 -3.04 -0.41 16.76
CA VAL A 126 -2.52 -1.24 17.86
C VAL A 126 -2.80 -0.58 19.21
N TYR A 127 -2.58 0.72 19.33
CA TYR A 127 -2.90 1.45 20.56
C TYR A 127 -4.39 1.37 20.90
N GLN A 128 -5.28 1.64 19.94
CA GLN A 128 -6.73 1.56 20.16
C GLN A 128 -7.18 0.16 20.54
N TRP A 129 -6.60 -0.86 19.90
CA TRP A 129 -6.90 -2.25 20.21
C TRP A 129 -6.54 -2.59 21.66
N PHE A 130 -5.31 -2.32 22.09
CA PHE A 130 -4.86 -2.73 23.43
C PHE A 130 -5.26 -1.78 24.55
N ALA A 131 -5.18 -0.47 24.34
CA ALA A 131 -5.41 0.53 25.38
C ALA A 131 -6.90 0.86 25.55
N ASN A 132 -7.68 0.83 24.47
CA ASN A 132 -9.09 1.26 24.47
C ASN A 132 -10.07 0.10 24.21
N GLY A 133 -9.58 -1.12 23.99
CA GLY A 133 -10.43 -2.29 23.75
C GLY A 133 -11.23 -2.21 22.44
N ASP A 134 -10.74 -1.45 21.46
CA ASP A 134 -11.41 -1.32 20.16
C ASP A 134 -11.11 -2.54 19.29
N HIS A 135 -12.13 -3.40 19.17
CA HIS A 135 -12.11 -4.59 18.33
C HIS A 135 -12.96 -4.43 17.07
N ALA A 136 -13.23 -3.20 16.62
CA ALA A 136 -13.94 -2.96 15.39
C ALA A 136 -13.19 -3.60 14.21
N PRO A 137 -13.90 -4.22 13.25
CA PRO A 137 -13.28 -5.00 12.18
C PRO A 137 -12.44 -4.13 11.23
N GLY A 138 -12.79 -2.86 11.04
CA GLY A 138 -12.02 -1.90 10.25
C GLY A 138 -10.83 -1.28 11.00
N ASN A 139 -10.69 -1.56 12.31
CA ASN A 139 -9.59 -1.09 13.16
C ASN A 139 -8.57 -2.20 13.49
N THR A 140 -8.89 -3.45 13.16
CA THR A 140 -8.09 -4.62 13.52
C THR A 140 -7.92 -5.56 12.32
N GLY A 141 -7.07 -6.57 12.47
CA GLY A 141 -6.86 -7.64 11.48
C GLY A 141 -6.25 -7.17 10.17
N GLY A 142 -6.98 -7.27 9.05
CA GLY A 142 -6.41 -7.12 7.71
C GLY A 142 -5.84 -5.72 7.42
N ILE A 143 -6.38 -4.67 8.06
CA ILE A 143 -5.84 -3.31 7.92
C ILE A 143 -4.42 -3.20 8.50
N LEU A 144 -4.12 -3.90 9.59
CA LEU A 144 -2.78 -3.92 10.19
C LEU A 144 -1.74 -4.49 9.23
N ILE A 145 -2.12 -5.57 8.53
CA ILE A 145 -1.26 -6.20 7.52
C ILE A 145 -1.07 -5.25 6.33
N TYR A 146 -2.15 -4.61 5.89
CA TYR A 146 -2.12 -3.66 4.78
C TYR A 146 -1.18 -2.48 5.08
N ASP A 147 -1.37 -1.84 6.21
CA ASP A 147 -0.60 -0.65 6.64
C ASP A 147 0.89 -0.94 6.77
N LEU A 148 1.23 -2.14 7.24
CA LEU A 148 2.62 -2.58 7.32
C LEU A 148 3.20 -2.85 5.93
N LEU A 149 2.53 -3.67 5.13
CA LEU A 149 3.09 -4.24 3.91
C LEU A 149 3.09 -3.27 2.73
N ALA A 150 2.05 -2.45 2.56
CA ALA A 150 1.92 -1.53 1.43
C ALA A 150 3.16 -0.65 1.22
N PRO A 151 3.65 0.10 2.22
CA PRO A 151 4.88 0.88 2.08
C PRO A 151 6.15 0.02 2.09
N ALA A 152 6.22 -1.01 2.95
CA ALA A 152 7.42 -1.84 3.09
C ALA A 152 7.80 -2.55 1.79
N VAL A 153 6.82 -3.19 1.13
CA VAL A 153 7.03 -3.91 -0.13
C VAL A 153 7.36 -2.94 -1.27
N MET A 154 6.72 -1.77 -1.32
CA MET A 154 7.06 -0.71 -2.29
C MET A 154 8.55 -0.34 -2.20
N ILE A 155 9.07 -0.14 -0.98
CA ILE A 155 10.48 0.19 -0.73
C ILE A 155 11.39 -0.99 -1.11
N ILE A 156 11.04 -2.21 -0.69
CA ILE A 156 11.86 -3.41 -0.94
C ILE A 156 12.01 -3.68 -2.44
N LEU A 157 10.92 -3.63 -3.21
CA LEU A 157 10.95 -3.80 -4.67
C LEU A 157 11.83 -2.75 -5.33
N ALA A 158 11.68 -1.47 -4.94
CA ALA A 158 12.43 -0.37 -5.52
C ALA A 158 13.92 -0.47 -5.18
N ARG A 159 14.27 -0.84 -3.94
CA ARG A 159 15.66 -1.10 -3.52
C ARG A 159 16.29 -2.26 -4.29
N ARG A 160 15.54 -3.34 -4.55
CA ARG A 160 16.03 -4.46 -5.36
C ARG A 160 16.29 -4.04 -6.81
N ALA A 161 15.37 -3.29 -7.42
CA ALA A 161 15.55 -2.77 -8.77
C ALA A 161 16.76 -1.83 -8.87
N GLN A 162 16.97 -0.96 -7.88
CA GLN A 162 18.15 -0.09 -7.79
C GLN A 162 19.45 -0.90 -7.77
N ARG A 163 19.55 -1.92 -6.91
CA ARG A 163 20.76 -2.74 -6.78
C ARG A 163 21.10 -3.47 -8.06
N LEU A 164 20.10 -4.04 -8.76
CA LEU A 164 20.34 -4.72 -10.04
C LEU A 164 20.84 -3.76 -11.11
N SER A 165 20.27 -2.55 -11.19
CA SER A 165 20.73 -1.55 -12.16
C SER A 165 22.18 -1.11 -11.95
N THR A 166 22.68 -1.09 -10.71
CA THR A 166 24.07 -0.79 -10.40
C THR A 166 25.01 -1.93 -10.76
N VAL A 167 24.58 -3.19 -10.60
CA VAL A 167 25.39 -4.38 -10.91
C VAL A 167 25.52 -4.60 -12.42
N GLU A 168 24.48 -4.28 -13.21
CA GLU A 168 24.47 -4.48 -14.66
C GLU A 168 25.23 -3.38 -15.45
N GLN A 169 25.72 -2.32 -14.80
CA GLN A 169 26.61 -1.36 -15.48
C GLN A 169 28.04 -1.93 -15.55
N PRO A 170 28.59 -2.21 -16.75
CA PRO A 170 30.00 -2.58 -16.88
C PRO A 170 30.85 -1.40 -16.41
N SER A 171 31.98 -1.70 -15.74
CA SER A 171 32.97 -0.70 -15.34
C SER A 171 33.60 -0.03 -16.57
N THR A 172 32.92 0.93 -17.19
CA THR A 172 33.50 1.84 -18.18
C THR A 172 34.46 2.86 -17.54
N ALA A 173 34.59 2.84 -16.20
CA ALA A 173 35.51 3.69 -15.45
C ALA A 173 36.97 3.19 -15.39
N ALA A 174 37.33 2.10 -16.07
CA ALA A 174 38.69 1.54 -16.05
C ALA A 174 39.53 1.87 -17.30
N LEU A 175 39.12 2.85 -18.14
CA LEU A 175 39.82 3.21 -19.38
C LEU A 175 40.17 4.70 -19.50
N VAL A 176 40.49 5.37 -18.39
CA VAL A 176 41.14 6.70 -18.41
C VAL A 176 42.49 6.63 -17.72
#